data_AF-A0A7J9LPY0-F1
#
_entry.id   AF-A0A7J9LPY0-F1
#
_cell.length_a   1.000
_cell.length_b   1.000
_cell.length_c   1.000
_cell.angle_alpha   90.00
_cell.angle_beta   90.00
_cell.angle_gamma   90.00
#
_symmetry.space_group_name_H-M   'P 1'
#
loop_
_entity.id
_entity.type
_entity.pdbx_description
1 polymer ?
#
loop_
_entity_poly.entity_id
_entity_poly.type
_entity_poly.pdbx_seq_one_letter_code
_entity_poly.pdbx_strand_id
1 'polypeptide(L)'
;VLVADINIGYEDIVNTQVLAFNGKPVKNLKSLANMVDNCNDEYLRFDLEYQQLILNFATQIVVLHAKAAKAATLDILTTHCISSAMSDDLKT
;
A
#
# COMPACT_ATOMS: atom_id res chain seq x y z
N VAL A 1 7.84 -5.73 0.83
CA VAL A 1 7.59 -4.73 -0.25
C VAL A 1 8.48 -5.06 -1.46
N LEU A 2 8.07 -4.79 -2.71
CA LEU A 2 8.97 -4.92 -3.88
C LEU A 2 9.85 -3.67 -3.96
N VAL A 3 11.14 -3.81 -3.68
CA VAL A 3 12.06 -2.68 -3.46
C VAL A 3 12.23 -1.84 -4.73
N ALA A 4 11.97 -0.54 -4.62
CA ALA A 4 12.13 0.44 -5.69
C ALA A 4 12.25 1.86 -5.11
N ASP A 5 12.75 2.82 -5.90
CA ASP A 5 12.97 4.20 -5.46
C ASP A 5 11.72 4.88 -4.86
N ILE A 6 10.52 4.48 -5.32
CA ILE A 6 9.25 5.03 -4.84
C ILE A 6 8.89 4.60 -3.41
N ASN A 7 9.49 3.52 -2.90
CA ASN A 7 9.17 2.94 -1.59
C ASN A 7 10.40 2.82 -0.66
N ILE A 8 11.41 3.66 -0.89
CA ILE A 8 12.56 3.79 0.00
C ILE A 8 12.11 4.09 1.43
N GLY A 9 12.69 3.38 2.41
CA GLY A 9 12.35 3.47 3.82
C GLY A 9 11.21 2.54 4.27
N TYR A 10 10.61 1.79 3.34
CA TYR A 10 9.52 0.84 3.60
C TYR A 10 9.86 -0.60 3.16
N GLU A 11 11.11 -0.87 2.83
CA GLU A 11 11.58 -2.13 2.25
C GLU A 11 11.35 -3.33 3.19
N ASP A 12 11.57 -3.12 4.49
CA ASP A 12 11.52 -4.14 5.53
C ASP A 12 10.10 -4.44 6.04
N ILE A 13 9.06 -3.80 5.48
CA ILE A 13 7.68 -4.07 5.87
C ILE A 13 7.28 -5.46 5.35
N VAL A 14 7.01 -6.36 6.31
CA VAL A 14 6.61 -7.75 6.08
C VAL A 14 5.44 -8.13 6.98
N ASN A 15 4.44 -8.82 6.41
CA ASN A 15 3.29 -9.40 7.12
C ASN A 15 2.59 -8.46 8.13
N THR A 16 2.49 -7.17 7.80
CA THR A 16 1.86 -6.16 8.66
C THR A 16 0.44 -5.87 8.19
N GLN A 17 -0.52 -5.86 9.11
CA GLN A 17 -1.93 -5.61 8.76
C GLN A 17 -2.16 -4.15 8.35
N VAL A 18 -2.91 -3.93 7.28
CA VAL A 18 -3.41 -2.59 6.90
C VAL A 18 -4.73 -2.33 7.63
N LEU A 19 -4.78 -1.29 8.46
CA LEU A 19 -5.95 -0.91 9.26
C LEU A 19 -6.83 0.12 8.54
N ALA A 20 -6.21 1.15 7.97
CA ALA A 20 -6.93 2.23 7.29
C ALA A 20 -6.16 2.77 6.08
N PHE A 21 -6.90 3.34 5.14
CA PHE A 21 -6.38 4.05 3.98
C PHE A 21 -6.95 5.46 3.94
N ASN A 22 -6.09 6.48 3.92
CA ASN A 22 -6.47 7.90 4.00
C ASN A 22 -7.49 8.18 5.13
N GLY A 23 -7.29 7.57 6.30
CA GLY A 23 -8.16 7.70 7.48
C GLY A 23 -9.48 6.91 7.41
N LYS A 24 -9.74 6.14 6.34
CA LYS A 24 -10.92 5.29 6.21
C LYS A 24 -10.56 3.83 6.51
N PRO A 25 -11.34 3.12 7.34
CA PRO A 25 -11.03 1.74 7.73
C PRO A 25 -11.10 0.78 6.54
N VAL A 26 -10.12 -0.11 6.44
CA VAL A 26 -10.08 -1.17 5.41
C VAL A 26 -10.90 -2.36 5.88
N LYS A 27 -11.87 -2.79 5.08
CA LYS A 27 -12.75 -3.94 5.42
C LYS A 27 -12.23 -5.25 4.87
N ASN A 28 -11.69 -5.21 3.66
CA ASN A 28 -11.14 -6.35 2.92
C ASN A 28 -10.28 -5.85 1.74
N LEU A 29 -9.62 -6.78 1.04
CA LEU A 29 -8.72 -6.45 -0.06
C LEU A 29 -9.43 -5.74 -1.23
N LYS A 30 -10.65 -6.17 -1.58
CA LYS A 30 -11.45 -5.50 -2.63
C LYS A 30 -11.78 -4.06 -2.28
N SER A 31 -12.11 -3.80 -1.02
CA SER A 31 -12.35 -2.43 -0.54
C SER A 31 -11.08 -1.57 -0.63
N LEU A 32 -9.91 -2.14 -0.30
CA LEU A 32 -8.64 -1.43 -0.39
C LEU A 32 -8.27 -1.12 -1.84
N ALA A 33 -8.37 -2.10 -2.73
CA ALA A 33 -8.10 -1.93 -4.16
C ALA A 33 -8.96 -0.79 -4.74
N ASN A 34 -10.26 -0.81 -4.46
CA ASN A 34 -11.18 0.25 -4.90
C ASN A 34 -10.80 1.62 -4.33
N MET A 35 -10.39 1.69 -3.05
CA MET A 35 -10.00 2.95 -2.43
C MET A 35 -8.73 3.55 -3.05
N VAL A 36 -7.73 2.71 -3.36
CA VAL A 36 -6.48 3.14 -4.00
C VAL A 36 -6.71 3.57 -5.45
N ASP A 37 -7.51 2.81 -6.20
CA ASP A 37 -7.75 3.10 -7.62
C ASP A 37 -8.49 4.43 -7.80
N ASN A 38 -9.54 4.64 -7.00
CA ASN A 38 -10.35 5.87 -6.98
C ASN A 38 -9.72 7.02 -6.17
N CYS A 39 -8.51 6.85 -5.64
CA CYS A 39 -7.84 7.90 -4.88
C CYS A 39 -7.37 9.04 -5.81
N ASN A 40 -7.87 10.25 -5.53
CA ASN A 40 -7.49 11.50 -6.20
C ASN A 40 -6.69 12.43 -5.29
N ASP A 41 -6.40 12.01 -4.05
CA ASP A 41 -5.57 12.76 -3.11
C ASP A 41 -4.09 12.74 -3.56
N GLU A 42 -3.31 13.74 -3.15
CA GLU A 42 -1.89 13.86 -3.48
C GLU A 42 -1.06 12.69 -2.92
N TYR A 43 -1.49 12.14 -1.79
CA TYR A 43 -0.80 11.07 -1.08
C TYR A 43 -1.70 9.86 -0.85
N LEU A 44 -1.09 8.68 -0.95
CA LEU A 44 -1.62 7.40 -0.50
C LEU A 44 -1.07 7.15 0.89
N ARG A 45 -1.94 7.22 1.90
CA ARG A 45 -1.59 6.97 3.29
C ARG A 45 -2.17 5.63 3.73
N PHE A 46 -1.30 4.72 4.14
CA PHE A 46 -1.66 3.44 4.72
C PHE A 46 -1.32 3.46 6.21
N ASP A 47 -2.33 3.29 7.05
CA ASP A 47 -2.15 3.10 8.49
C ASP A 47 -2.04 1.59 8.74
N LEU A 48 -0.90 1.16 9.27
CA LEU A 48 -0.54 -0.23 9.52
C LEU A 48 -0.62 -0.55 11.02
N GLU A 49 -0.94 -1.79 11.34
CA GLU A 49 -0.85 -2.32 12.69
C GLU A 49 0.61 -2.34 13.13
N TYR A 50 0.91 -1.66 14.24
CA TYR A 50 2.22 -1.74 14.83
C TYR A 50 2.25 -2.83 15.90
N GLN A 51 3.01 -3.89 15.66
CA GLN A 51 3.24 -4.92 16.66
C GLN A 51 4.43 -4.52 17.56
N GLN A 52 4.19 -3.69 18.58
CA GLN A 52 5.09 -3.61 19.73
C GLN A 52 4.43 -4.18 20.97
N LEU A 53 5.18 -5.10 21.61
CA LEU A 53 4.83 -5.86 22.80
C LEU A 53 4.79 -5.00 24.09
N ILE A 54 4.85 -3.66 23.98
CA ILE A 54 4.82 -2.72 25.11
C ILE A 54 3.78 -1.64 24.83
N LEU A 55 2.98 -1.35 25.87
CA LEU A 55 1.85 -0.42 25.93
C LEU A 55 2.13 0.97 25.33
N ASN A 56 2.01 1.11 24.01
CA ASN A 56 1.80 2.39 23.32
C ASN A 56 1.05 2.14 22.01
N PHE A 57 -0.06 2.85 21.81
CA PHE A 57 -0.83 2.87 20.57
C PHE A 57 -0.08 3.67 19.48
N ALA A 58 1.04 3.14 18.99
CA ALA A 58 1.64 3.64 17.77
C ALA A 58 0.95 2.96 16.58
N THR A 59 0.61 3.71 15.54
CA THR A 59 0.25 3.17 14.23
C THR A 59 1.43 3.47 13.31
N GLN A 60 1.94 2.46 12.61
CA GLN A 60 2.97 2.69 11.60
C GLN A 60 2.29 3.25 10.36
N ILE A 61 2.82 4.32 9.78
CA ILE A 61 2.20 4.98 8.63
C ILE A 61 3.15 4.91 7.43
N VAL A 62 2.62 4.46 6.30
CA VAL A 62 3.29 4.51 4.99
C VAL A 62 2.63 5.61 4.17
N VAL A 63 3.41 6.54 3.65
CA VAL A 63 2.93 7.64 2.80
C VAL A 63 3.67 7.60 1.47
N LEU A 64 2.92 7.53 0.38
CA LEU A 64 3.45 7.55 -0.98
C LEU A 64 2.79 8.68 -1.77
N HIS A 65 3.54 9.37 -2.64
CA HIS A 65 2.94 10.33 -3.57
C HIS A 65 2.14 9.59 -4.65
N ALA A 66 0.83 9.84 -4.73
CA ALA A 66 -0.11 9.01 -5.47
C ALA A 66 0.23 8.91 -6.97
N LYS A 67 0.55 10.03 -7.60
CA LYS A 67 0.89 10.06 -9.03
C LYS A 67 2.19 9.29 -9.32
N ALA A 68 3.18 9.40 -8.44
CA ALA A 68 4.46 8.73 -8.61
C ALA A 68 4.35 7.23 -8.35
N ALA A 69 3.59 6.82 -7.33
CA ALA A 69 3.27 5.43 -7.04
C ALA A 69 2.59 4.73 -8.24
N LYS A 70 1.56 5.38 -8.81
CA LYS A 70 0.86 4.84 -9.98
C LYS A 70 1.78 4.73 -11.20
N ALA A 71 2.63 5.74 -11.44
CA ALA A 71 3.58 5.74 -12.56
C ALA A 71 4.66 4.64 -12.44
N ALA A 72 5.21 4.43 -11.23
CA ALA A 72 6.27 3.44 -10.99
C ALA A 72 5.79 1.98 -11.04
N THR A 73 4.49 1.73 -10.97
CA THR A 73 3.94 0.37 -10.82
C THR A 73 4.33 -0.55 -11.99
N LEU A 74 4.26 -0.07 -13.24
CA LEU A 74 4.56 -0.89 -14.42
C LEU A 74 6.03 -1.36 -14.46
N ASP A 75 6.96 -0.47 -14.14
CA ASP A 75 8.40 -0.76 -14.15
C ASP A 75 8.77 -1.77 -13.06
N ILE A 76 8.15 -1.65 -11.88
CA ILE A 76 8.33 -2.60 -10.77
C ILE A 76 7.82 -3.99 -11.17
N LEU A 77 6.61 -4.08 -11.73
CA LEU A 77 6.05 -5.37 -12.18
C LEU A 77 6.94 -6.03 -13.24
N THR A 78 7.43 -5.26 -14.19
CA THR A 78 8.32 -5.74 -15.27
C THR A 78 9.62 -6.28 -14.70
N THR A 79 10.23 -5.56 -13.75
CA THR A 79 11.49 -5.97 -13.08
C THR A 79 11.34 -7.31 -12.36
N HIS A 80 10.17 -7.59 -11.80
CA HIS A 80 9.89 -8.81 -11.03
C HIS A 80 9.15 -9.90 -11.83
N CYS A 81 9.02 -9.75 -13.16
CA CYS A 81 8.29 -10.69 -14.04
C CYS A 81 6.84 -10.95 -13.60
N ILE A 82 6.15 -9.93 -13.08
CA ILE A 82 4.76 -10.02 -12.63
C ILE A 82 3.84 -9.58 -13.78
N SER A 83 2.95 -10.45 -14.20
CA SER A 83 2.10 -10.24 -15.40
C SER A 83 0.94 -9.27 -15.19
N SER A 84 0.51 -9.02 -13.96
CA SER A 84 -0.64 -8.18 -13.64
C SER A 84 -0.49 -7.53 -12.27
N ALA A 85 -0.90 -6.27 -12.14
CA ALA A 85 -0.85 -5.51 -10.88
C ALA A 85 -1.81 -6.06 -9.80
N MET A 86 -2.87 -6.77 -10.23
CA MET A 86 -3.88 -7.37 -9.36
C MET A 86 -4.40 -8.68 -9.95
N SER A 87 -4.96 -9.53 -9.08
CA SER A 87 -5.65 -10.76 -9.47
C SER A 87 -6.96 -10.48 -10.20
N ASP A 88 -7.46 -11.46 -10.97
CA ASP A 88 -8.63 -11.29 -11.82
C ASP A 88 -9.92 -10.97 -11.05
N ASP A 89 -10.06 -11.44 -9.81
CA ASP A 89 -11.22 -11.17 -8.94
C ASP A 89 -11.29 -9.72 -8.42
N LEU A 90 -10.17 -9.01 -8.49
CA LEU A 90 -10.06 -7.59 -8.15
C LEU A 90 -10.19 -6.68 -9.38
N LYS A 91 -10.07 -7.23 -10.59
CA LYS A 91 -10.37 -6.52 -11.82
C LYS A 91 -11.89 -6.33 -11.89
N THR A 92 -12.36 -5.12 -11.57
CA THR A 92 -13.77 -4.72 -11.74
C THR A 92 -14.18 -4.64 -13.20
#